data_AF-A0A2C2VF61-F1
#
_entry.id   AF-A0A2C2VF61-F1
#
_cell.length_a   1.000
_cell.length_b   1.000
_cell.length_c   1.000
_cell.angle_alpha   90.00
_cell.angle_beta   90.00
_cell.angle_gamma   90.00
#
_symmetry.space_group_name_H-M   'P 1'
#
loop_
_entity.id
_entity.type
_entity.pdbx_description
1 polymer ?
#
loop_
_entity_poly.entity_id
_entity_poly.type
_entity_poly.pdbx_seq_one_letter_code
_entity_poly.pdbx_strand_id
1 'polypeptide(L)'
;MSNEKIFDPFVGFNQLSEMWDKQVTGLLYNLTDNKEFVRTASFGINNYSFSLERLRKNQELFAALMNIPTKKDVANAAKQSIQTEEKIDILEEQIWKLQDSVSSITKDNVGMFEEILTIVMQMKNEFERMSQELAEAKKMNDDLQELRKEIEREKQKKEPGKKQDKDLVLTGINKIK
;
A
#
# COMPACT_ATOMS: atom_id res chain seq x y z
N MET A 1 84.82 39.95 31.74
CA MET A 1 83.42 39.55 31.52
C MET A 1 83.35 38.75 30.23
N SER A 2 83.45 37.42 30.32
CA SER A 2 83.34 36.49 29.20
C SER A 2 81.95 35.88 29.24
N ASN A 3 81.11 36.23 28.26
CA ASN A 3 79.78 35.61 28.09
C ASN A 3 79.97 34.15 27.65
N GLU A 4 79.92 33.24 28.63
CA GLU A 4 79.86 31.80 28.39
C GLU A 4 78.51 31.49 27.75
N LYS A 5 78.52 31.27 26.43
CA LYS A 5 77.36 30.74 25.71
C LYS A 5 77.07 29.35 26.27
N ILE A 6 75.98 29.26 27.03
CA ILE A 6 75.39 28.02 27.52
C ILE A 6 75.26 27.07 26.32
N PHE A 7 76.01 25.98 26.32
CA PHE A 7 75.94 24.95 25.30
C PHE A 7 74.58 24.27 25.41
N ASP A 8 73.74 24.46 24.39
CA ASP A 8 72.41 23.84 24.30
C ASP A 8 72.51 22.51 23.52
N PRO A 9 72.32 21.35 24.17
CA PRO A 9 72.39 20.04 23.52
C PRO A 9 71.39 19.86 22.38
N PHE A 10 70.27 20.58 22.39
CA PHE A 10 69.26 20.52 21.33
C PHE A 10 69.72 21.17 20.04
N VAL A 11 70.57 22.21 20.13
CA VAL A 11 71.17 22.87 18.96
C VAL A 11 72.16 21.92 18.27
N GLY A 12 72.93 21.14 19.03
CA GLY A 12 73.83 20.12 18.50
C GLY A 12 73.09 18.96 17.82
N PHE A 13 71.99 18.49 18.42
CA PHE A 13 71.16 17.44 17.81
C PHE A 13 70.51 17.93 16.49
N ASN A 14 70.01 19.17 16.47
CA ASN A 14 69.44 19.76 15.26
C ASN A 14 70.48 19.90 14.14
N GLN A 15 71.69 20.35 14.45
CA GLN A 15 72.78 20.43 13.46
C GLN A 15 73.17 19.05 12.92
N LEU A 16 73.21 18.03 13.77
CA LEU A 16 73.49 16.66 13.36
C LEU A 16 72.36 16.09 12.49
N SER A 17 71.10 16.37 12.83
CA SER A 17 69.93 16.05 12.01
C SER A 17 70.00 16.73 10.65
N GLU A 18 70.30 18.03 10.60
CA GLU A 18 70.43 18.78 9.35
C GLU A 18 71.58 18.25 8.47
N MET A 19 72.71 17.87 9.08
CA MET A 19 73.82 17.24 8.36
C MET A 19 73.44 15.87 7.83
N TRP A 20 72.70 15.08 8.61
CA TRP A 20 72.15 13.79 8.19
C TRP A 20 71.18 13.95 7.03
N ASP A 21 70.24 14.89 7.13
CA ASP A 21 69.26 15.17 6.09
C ASP A 21 69.94 15.58 4.80
N LYS A 22 70.96 16.45 4.85
CA LYS A 22 71.73 16.86 3.66
C LYS A 22 72.49 15.69 3.04
N GLN A 23 73.10 14.82 3.85
CA GLN A 23 73.81 13.63 3.36
C GLN A 23 72.86 12.63 2.72
N VAL A 24 71.76 12.29 3.39
CA VAL A 24 70.74 11.38 2.86
C VAL A 24 70.12 11.95 1.59
N THR A 25 69.78 13.24 1.60
CA THR A 25 69.21 13.93 0.44
C THR A 25 70.18 13.94 -0.74
N GLY A 26 71.47 14.24 -0.52
CA GLY A 26 72.49 14.20 -1.57
C GLY A 26 72.69 12.80 -2.16
N LEU A 27 72.67 11.76 -1.32
CA LEU A 27 72.71 10.36 -1.78
C LEU A 27 71.46 9.98 -2.58
N LEU A 28 70.28 10.39 -2.12
CA LEU A 28 69.02 10.16 -2.82
C LEU A 28 68.98 10.87 -4.17
N TYR A 29 69.47 12.12 -4.25
CA TYR A 29 69.59 12.83 -5.52
C TYR A 29 70.54 12.11 -6.47
N ASN A 30 71.73 11.72 -6.02
CA ASN A 30 72.69 11.00 -6.87
C ASN A 30 72.18 9.64 -7.35
N LEU A 31 71.42 8.93 -6.52
CA LEU A 31 70.80 7.65 -6.88
C LEU A 31 69.61 7.87 -7.84
N THR A 32 68.79 8.90 -7.62
CA THR A 32 67.61 9.19 -8.43
C THR A 32 67.97 9.83 -9.77
N ASP A 33 69.07 10.57 -9.84
CA ASP A 33 69.60 11.16 -11.09
C ASP A 33 70.24 10.09 -12.01
N ASN A 34 70.55 8.90 -11.47
CA ASN A 34 70.98 7.76 -12.27
C ASN A 34 69.78 7.02 -12.88
N LYS A 35 69.56 7.24 -14.18
CA LYS A 35 68.50 6.60 -14.98
C LYS A 35 68.48 5.07 -14.87
N GLU A 36 69.65 4.42 -14.78
CA GLU A 36 69.73 2.95 -14.67
C GLU A 36 69.33 2.45 -13.28
N PHE A 37 69.61 3.22 -12.22
CA PHE A 37 69.12 2.92 -10.88
C PHE A 37 67.60 3.06 -10.82
N VAL A 38 67.04 4.16 -11.32
CA VAL A 38 65.58 4.38 -11.35
C VAL A 38 64.87 3.28 -12.14
N ARG A 39 65.43 2.84 -13.27
CA ARG A 39 64.89 1.74 -14.07
C ARG A 39 64.94 0.41 -13.33
N THR A 40 66.05 0.11 -12.67
CA THR A 40 66.23 -1.13 -11.89
C THR A 40 65.33 -1.15 -10.66
N ALA A 41 65.23 -0.01 -9.95
CA ALA A 41 64.33 0.17 -8.83
C ALA A 41 62.87 0.02 -9.26
N SER A 42 62.48 0.64 -10.38
CA SER A 42 61.14 0.50 -10.96
C SER A 42 60.82 -0.93 -11.35
N PHE A 43 61.78 -1.67 -11.93
CA PHE A 43 61.62 -3.10 -12.21
C PHE A 43 61.49 -3.92 -10.92
N GLY A 44 62.31 -3.64 -9.89
CA GLY A 44 62.21 -4.29 -8.58
C GLY A 44 60.85 -4.03 -7.91
N ILE A 45 60.38 -2.78 -7.93
CA ILE A 45 59.08 -2.36 -7.42
C ILE A 45 57.94 -3.06 -8.19
N ASN A 46 58.05 -3.18 -9.52
CA ASN A 46 57.05 -3.89 -10.33
C ASN A 46 57.03 -5.40 -10.05
N ASN A 47 58.16 -6.04 -9.79
CA ASN A 47 58.20 -7.45 -9.39
C ASN A 47 57.67 -7.64 -7.96
N TYR A 48 57.93 -6.68 -7.09
CA TYR A 48 57.42 -6.66 -5.72
C TYR A 48 55.91 -6.44 -5.69
N SER A 49 55.36 -5.56 -6.53
CA SER A 49 53.92 -5.35 -6.66
C SER A 49 53.21 -6.60 -7.16
N PHE A 50 53.79 -7.31 -8.13
CA PHE A 50 53.28 -8.61 -8.57
C PHE A 50 53.28 -9.67 -7.45
N SER A 51 54.32 -9.67 -6.61
CA SER A 51 54.40 -10.57 -5.45
C SER A 51 53.37 -10.22 -4.38
N LEU A 52 53.15 -8.93 -4.12
CA LEU A 52 52.10 -8.43 -3.24
C LEU A 52 50.69 -8.77 -3.75
N GLU A 53 50.45 -8.70 -5.06
CA GLU A 53 49.18 -9.11 -5.65
C GLU A 53 48.90 -10.60 -5.43
N ARG A 54 49.93 -11.45 -5.56
CA ARG A 54 49.82 -12.88 -5.27
C ARG A 54 49.57 -13.14 -3.78
N LEU A 55 50.24 -12.43 -2.89
CA LEU A 55 49.98 -12.51 -1.44
C LEU A 55 48.56 -12.09 -1.11
N ARG A 56 48.05 -11.02 -1.74
CA ARG A 56 46.66 -10.57 -1.57
C ARG A 56 45.66 -11.61 -2.04
N LYS A 57 45.92 -12.28 -3.17
CA LYS A 57 45.07 -13.40 -3.65
C LYS A 57 45.15 -14.62 -2.72
N ASN A 58 46.33 -14.94 -2.21
CA ASN A 58 46.51 -16.04 -1.26
C ASN A 58 45.84 -15.72 0.08
N GLN A 59 45.84 -14.46 0.52
CA GLN A 59 45.12 -14.03 1.70
C GLN A 59 43.62 -14.30 1.58
N GLU A 60 43.02 -14.13 0.40
CA GLU A 60 41.62 -14.51 0.16
C GLU A 60 41.40 -16.03 0.29
N LEU A 61 42.34 -16.85 -0.18
CA LEU A 61 42.29 -18.31 -0.04
C LEU A 61 42.48 -18.78 1.42
N PHE A 62 43.44 -18.18 2.14
CA PHE A 62 43.67 -18.47 3.55
C PHE A 62 42.52 -17.98 4.42
N ALA A 63 41.91 -16.84 4.08
CA ALA A 63 40.72 -16.35 4.74
C ALA A 63 39.52 -17.29 4.54
N ALA A 64 39.36 -17.85 3.33
CA ALA A 64 38.37 -18.88 3.06
C ALA A 64 38.61 -20.17 3.87
N LEU A 65 39.87 -20.60 4.03
CA LEU A 65 40.22 -21.79 4.82
C LEU A 65 40.04 -21.57 6.33
N MET A 66 40.43 -20.40 6.83
CA MET A 66 40.38 -20.05 8.26
C MET A 66 39.05 -19.41 8.68
N ASN A 67 38.09 -19.31 7.76
CA ASN A 67 36.78 -18.67 7.96
C ASN A 67 36.89 -17.25 8.52
N ILE A 68 37.91 -16.50 8.10
CA ILE A 68 38.14 -15.10 8.51
C ILE A 68 37.41 -14.21 7.51
N PRO A 69 36.57 -13.25 7.96
CA PRO A 69 35.83 -12.39 7.05
C PRO A 69 36.78 -11.57 6.18
N THR A 70 36.64 -11.69 4.86
CA THR A 70 37.41 -10.88 3.92
C THR A 70 36.77 -9.51 3.72
N LYS A 71 37.54 -8.55 3.19
CA LYS A 71 36.99 -7.23 2.80
C LYS A 71 35.82 -7.36 1.81
N LYS A 72 35.82 -8.42 0.99
CA LYS A 72 34.74 -8.71 0.03
C LYS A 72 33.47 -9.15 0.76
N ASP A 73 33.60 -9.98 1.79
CA ASP A 73 32.44 -10.46 2.57
C ASP A 73 31.80 -9.32 3.35
N VAL A 74 32.61 -8.44 3.95
CA VAL A 74 32.10 -7.22 4.61
C VAL A 74 31.40 -6.29 3.62
N ALA A 75 31.98 -6.10 2.43
CA ALA A 75 31.36 -5.29 1.38
C ALA A 75 30.05 -5.92 0.87
N ASN A 76 30.00 -7.23 0.73
CA ASN A 76 28.79 -7.95 0.30
C ASN A 76 27.70 -7.91 1.38
N ALA A 77 28.06 -8.08 2.65
CA ALA A 77 27.12 -7.94 3.77
C ALA A 77 26.57 -6.52 3.86
N ALA A 78 27.43 -5.49 3.70
CA ALA A 78 26.99 -4.11 3.65
C ALA A 78 26.06 -3.85 2.46
N LYS A 79 26.38 -4.38 1.27
CA LYS A 79 25.53 -4.27 0.08
C LYS A 79 24.17 -4.96 0.29
N GLN A 80 24.16 -6.15 0.88
CA GLN A 80 22.91 -6.86 1.20
C GLN A 80 22.10 -6.10 2.25
N SER A 81 22.75 -5.46 3.22
CA SER A 81 22.09 -4.61 4.21
C SER A 81 21.41 -3.42 3.54
N ILE A 82 22.12 -2.69 2.69
CA ILE A 82 21.56 -1.55 1.92
C ILE A 82 20.38 -2.01 1.06
N GLN A 83 20.52 -3.12 0.34
CA GLN A 83 19.41 -3.66 -0.46
C GLN A 83 18.22 -4.12 0.38
N THR A 84 18.45 -4.54 1.61
CA THR A 84 17.37 -4.95 2.53
C THR A 84 16.66 -3.72 3.07
N GLU A 85 17.40 -2.66 3.40
CA GLU A 85 16.87 -1.35 3.80
C GLU A 85 15.97 -0.77 2.69
N GLU A 86 16.46 -0.69 1.45
CA GLU A 86 15.66 -0.23 0.31
C GLU A 86 14.37 -1.03 0.12
N LYS A 87 14.42 -2.35 0.33
CA LYS A 87 13.23 -3.21 0.22
C LYS A 87 12.26 -3.02 1.39
N ILE A 88 12.77 -2.77 2.59
CA ILE A 88 11.95 -2.46 3.77
C ILE A 88 11.22 -1.14 3.55
N ASP A 89 11.89 -0.12 3.01
CA ASP A 89 11.28 1.17 2.71
C ASP A 89 10.12 1.05 1.71
N ILE A 90 10.30 0.26 0.65
CA ILE A 90 9.24 -0.01 -0.33
C ILE A 90 8.05 -0.72 0.32
N LEU A 91 8.31 -1.70 1.20
CA LEU A 91 7.26 -2.41 1.92
C LEU A 91 6.52 -1.47 2.88
N GLU A 92 7.22 -0.58 3.56
CA GLU A 92 6.61 0.43 4.42
C GLU A 92 5.69 1.34 3.61
N GLU A 93 6.14 1.86 2.46
CA GLU A 93 5.30 2.68 1.58
C GLU A 93 4.04 1.91 1.11
N GLN A 94 4.19 0.63 0.78
CA GLN A 94 3.05 -0.22 0.41
C GLN A 94 2.06 -0.42 1.57
N ILE A 95 2.56 -0.61 2.80
CA ILE A 95 1.72 -0.74 4.00
C ILE A 95 0.95 0.56 4.23
N TRP A 96 1.59 1.73 4.11
CA TRP A 96 0.93 3.02 4.22
C TRP A 96 -0.18 3.18 3.17
N LYS A 97 0.09 2.87 1.90
CA LYS A 97 -0.92 2.91 0.83
C LYS A 97 -2.09 1.96 1.08
N LEU A 98 -1.82 0.76 1.61
CA LEU A 98 -2.85 -0.20 1.96
C LEU A 98 -3.70 0.29 3.13
N GLN A 99 -3.08 0.85 4.17
CA GLN A 99 -3.78 1.43 5.30
C GLN A 99 -4.71 2.56 4.86
N ASP A 100 -4.22 3.47 4.00
CA ASP A 100 -5.02 4.56 3.45
C ASP A 100 -6.19 4.04 2.62
N SER A 101 -5.95 3.03 1.78
CA SER A 101 -6.99 2.39 0.94
C SER A 101 -8.05 1.69 1.79
N VAL A 102 -7.66 0.99 2.86
CA VAL A 102 -8.61 0.34 3.78
C VAL A 102 -9.42 1.39 4.55
N SER A 103 -8.77 2.47 4.97
CA SER A 103 -9.43 3.59 5.64
C SER A 103 -10.48 4.24 4.74
N SER A 104 -10.14 4.50 3.47
CA SER A 104 -11.09 5.07 2.51
C SER A 104 -12.25 4.12 2.22
N ILE A 105 -11.98 2.82 1.98
CA ILE A 105 -13.02 1.81 1.76
C ILE A 105 -13.96 1.71 2.98
N THR A 106 -13.41 1.75 4.19
CA THR A 106 -14.23 1.68 5.41
C THR A 106 -15.14 2.91 5.52
N LYS A 107 -14.61 4.11 5.25
CA LYS A 107 -15.39 5.34 5.26
C LYS A 107 -16.50 5.33 4.21
N ASP A 108 -16.18 4.91 2.99
CA ASP A 108 -17.13 4.82 1.88
C ASP A 108 -18.22 3.79 2.18
N ASN A 109 -17.85 2.61 2.70
CA ASN A 109 -18.81 1.59 3.10
C ASN A 109 -19.75 2.08 4.20
N VAL A 110 -19.23 2.78 5.23
CA VAL A 110 -20.07 3.35 6.30
C VAL A 110 -21.06 4.36 5.74
N GLY A 111 -20.62 5.25 4.85
CA GLY A 111 -21.53 6.20 4.18
C GLY A 111 -22.60 5.49 3.35
N MET A 112 -22.22 4.46 2.60
CA MET A 112 -23.16 3.66 1.81
C MET A 112 -24.18 2.92 2.70
N PHE A 113 -23.76 2.41 3.88
CA PHE A 113 -24.68 1.81 4.84
C PHE A 113 -25.66 2.83 5.43
N GLU A 114 -25.23 4.07 5.67
CA GLU A 114 -26.10 5.15 6.15
C GLU A 114 -27.16 5.53 5.10
N GLU A 115 -26.77 5.59 3.83
CA GLU A 115 -27.70 5.78 2.71
C GLU A 115 -28.70 4.64 2.60
N ILE A 116 -28.24 3.38 2.68
CA ILE A 116 -29.11 2.20 2.67
C ILE A 116 -30.10 2.25 3.84
N LEU A 117 -29.65 2.59 5.05
CA LEU A 117 -30.54 2.73 6.21
C LEU A 117 -31.60 3.79 5.99
N THR A 118 -31.22 4.92 5.39
CA THR A 118 -32.15 6.01 5.07
C THR A 118 -33.20 5.56 4.05
N ILE A 119 -32.78 4.86 2.99
CA ILE A 119 -33.69 4.29 1.98
C ILE A 119 -34.63 3.27 2.62
N VAL A 120 -34.12 2.37 3.48
CA VAL A 120 -34.95 1.37 4.17
C VAL A 120 -35.97 2.05 5.10
N MET A 121 -35.60 3.12 5.79
CA MET A 121 -36.54 3.90 6.60
C MET A 121 -37.60 4.59 5.75
N GLN A 122 -37.23 5.15 4.60
CA GLN A 122 -38.18 5.75 3.65
C GLN A 122 -39.15 4.69 3.11
N MET A 123 -38.65 3.54 2.67
CA MET A 123 -39.48 2.42 2.20
C MET A 123 -40.43 1.92 3.29
N LYS A 124 -39.97 1.82 4.53
CA LYS A 124 -40.83 1.43 5.65
C LYS A 124 -41.98 2.43 5.83
N ASN A 125 -41.68 3.72 5.80
CA ASN A 125 -42.69 4.77 5.94
C ASN A 125 -43.68 4.78 4.76
N GLU A 126 -43.19 4.58 3.54
CA GLU A 126 -44.04 4.46 2.34
C GLU A 126 -44.92 3.21 2.41
N PHE A 127 -44.39 2.09 2.89
CA PHE A 127 -45.16 0.87 3.08
C PHE A 127 -46.28 1.04 4.13
N GLU A 128 -45.98 1.72 5.24
CA GLU A 128 -46.99 2.04 6.26
C GLU A 128 -48.10 2.95 5.69
N ARG A 129 -47.75 3.96 4.89
CA ARG A 129 -48.74 4.81 4.20
C ARG A 129 -49.57 4.02 3.19
N MET A 130 -48.94 3.21 2.35
CA MET A 130 -49.64 2.37 1.39
C MET A 130 -50.60 1.39 2.07
N SER A 131 -50.22 0.84 3.22
CA SER A 131 -51.10 -0.02 4.03
C SER A 131 -52.34 0.74 4.54
N GLN A 132 -52.16 2.00 4.96
CA GLN A 132 -53.27 2.87 5.37
C GLN A 132 -54.19 3.22 4.18
N GLU A 133 -53.63 3.63 3.04
CA GLU A 133 -54.38 3.92 1.82
C GLU A 133 -55.16 2.69 1.32
N LEU A 134 -54.59 1.48 1.42
CA LEU A 134 -55.27 0.23 1.07
C LEU A 134 -56.46 -0.03 2.00
N ALA A 135 -56.33 0.27 3.30
CA ALA A 135 -57.42 0.13 4.26
C ALA A 135 -58.56 1.12 3.98
N GLU A 136 -58.23 2.36 3.59
CA GLU A 136 -59.21 3.37 3.17
C GLU A 136 -59.90 3.01 1.86
N ALA A 137 -59.14 2.56 0.86
CA ALA A 137 -59.69 2.10 -0.42
C ALA A 137 -60.63 0.89 -0.24
N LYS A 138 -60.29 -0.02 0.69
CA LYS A 138 -61.17 -1.15 1.02
C LYS A 138 -62.48 -0.68 1.63
N LYS A 139 -62.46 0.26 2.58
CA LYS A 139 -63.69 0.87 3.11
C LYS A 139 -64.52 1.54 2.01
N MET A 140 -63.89 2.33 1.16
CA MET A 140 -64.58 2.99 0.04
C MET A 140 -65.22 1.98 -0.93
N ASN A 141 -64.55 0.86 -1.19
CA ASN A 141 -65.10 -0.22 -2.02
C ASN A 141 -66.29 -0.90 -1.34
N ASP A 142 -66.23 -1.13 -0.03
CA ASP A 142 -67.36 -1.68 0.74
C ASP A 142 -68.57 -0.72 0.70
N ASP A 143 -68.34 0.59 0.88
CA ASP A 143 -69.37 1.63 0.78
C ASP A 143 -69.99 1.68 -0.63
N LEU A 144 -69.17 1.58 -1.69
CA LEU A 144 -69.65 1.51 -3.07
C LEU A 144 -70.48 0.25 -3.35
N GLN A 145 -70.11 -0.89 -2.76
CA GLN A 145 -70.91 -2.11 -2.87
C GLN A 145 -72.25 -1.97 -2.15
N GLU A 146 -72.29 -1.28 -1.02
CA GLU A 146 -73.52 -1.00 -0.29
C GLU A 146 -74.45 -0.06 -1.09
N LEU A 147 -73.92 1.03 -1.63
CA LEU A 147 -74.66 1.93 -2.53
C LEU A 147 -75.17 1.20 -3.78
N ARG A 148 -74.37 0.30 -4.37
CA ARG A 148 -74.81 -0.53 -5.51
C ARG A 148 -76.01 -1.39 -5.14
N LYS A 149 -75.99 -2.00 -3.96
CA LYS A 149 -77.12 -2.81 -3.44
C LYS A 149 -78.35 -1.93 -3.17
N GLU A 150 -78.18 -0.73 -2.64
CA GLU A 150 -79.29 0.22 -2.43
C GLU A 150 -79.91 0.69 -3.74
N ILE A 151 -79.10 1.01 -4.76
CA ILE A 151 -79.59 1.37 -6.10
C ILE A 151 -80.32 0.19 -6.76
N GLU A 152 -79.84 -1.05 -6.61
CA GLU A 152 -80.57 -2.25 -7.08
C GLU A 152 -81.92 -2.42 -6.36
N ARG A 153 -81.97 -2.18 -5.04
CA ARG A 153 -83.23 -2.18 -4.26
C ARG A 153 -84.18 -1.06 -4.68
N GLU A 154 -83.68 0.13 -4.99
CA GLU A 154 -84.47 1.26 -5.49
C GLU A 154 -85.02 1.00 -6.90
N LYS A 155 -84.23 0.38 -7.79
CA LYS A 155 -84.70 -0.02 -9.13
C LYS A 155 -85.82 -1.06 -9.05
N GLN A 156 -85.73 -2.03 -8.12
CA GLN A 156 -86.80 -3.01 -7.88
C GLN A 156 -88.09 -2.38 -7.32
N LYS A 157 -87.99 -1.24 -6.61
CA LYS A 157 -89.17 -0.49 -6.13
C LYS A 157 -89.83 0.39 -7.19
N LYS A 158 -89.14 0.71 -8.30
CA LYS A 158 -89.64 1.58 -9.38
C LYS A 158 -90.29 0.83 -10.56
N GLU A 159 -90.38 -0.50 -10.54
CA GLU A 159 -91.27 -1.25 -11.43
C GLU A 159 -92.57 -1.70 -10.73
N PRO A 160 -93.59 -0.82 -10.66
CA PRO A 160 -94.96 -1.28 -10.67
C PRO A 160 -95.71 -0.63 -11.83
N GLY A 161 -96.04 -1.42 -12.86
CA GLY A 161 -97.11 -1.06 -13.78
C GLY A 161 -96.95 -1.57 -15.20
N LYS A 162 -97.54 -2.74 -15.47
CA LYS A 162 -98.43 -2.91 -16.63
C LYS A 162 -99.31 -4.17 -16.51
N LYS A 163 -100.59 -3.87 -16.25
CA LYS A 163 -101.81 -4.45 -16.80
C LYS A 163 -102.16 -5.91 -16.49
N GLN A 164 -103.18 -6.01 -15.65
CA GLN A 164 -104.28 -6.96 -15.80
C GLN A 164 -104.67 -7.09 -17.28
N ASP A 165 -104.79 -8.33 -17.78
CA ASP A 165 -105.87 -8.65 -18.69
C ASP A 165 -106.47 -9.99 -18.30
N LYS A 166 -107.80 -9.98 -18.25
CA LYS A 166 -108.65 -11.12 -17.96
C LYS A 166 -108.74 -11.92 -19.24
N ASP A 167 -108.56 -13.24 -19.16
CA ASP A 167 -109.30 -14.16 -20.02
C ASP A 167 -109.56 -15.47 -19.26
N LEU A 168 -110.84 -15.67 -18.96
CA LEU A 168 -111.46 -16.99 -18.78
C LEU A 168 -111.43 -17.73 -20.14
N VAL A 169 -111.79 -19.03 -20.12
CA VAL A 169 -112.17 -19.90 -21.28
C VAL A 169 -110.93 -20.67 -21.82
N LEU A 170 -110.78 -22.01 -21.82
CA LEU A 170 -111.67 -23.17 -21.75
C LEU A 170 -110.94 -24.43 -21.22
N THR A 171 -111.78 -25.32 -20.68
CA THR A 171 -111.65 -26.78 -20.58
C THR A 171 -110.82 -27.47 -21.68
N GLY A 172 -110.08 -28.53 -21.32
CA GLY A 172 -109.65 -29.54 -22.31
C GLY A 172 -108.46 -30.43 -21.90
N ILE A 173 -108.75 -31.52 -21.19
CA ILE A 173 -108.25 -32.89 -21.42
C ILE A 173 -106.91 -33.02 -22.17
N ASN A 174 -105.85 -33.54 -21.53
CA ASN A 174 -105.35 -34.89 -21.84
C ASN A 174 -104.25 -35.38 -20.89
N LYS A 175 -104.46 -36.59 -20.37
CA LYS A 175 -103.41 -37.54 -19.98
C LYS A 175 -102.52 -37.82 -21.20
N ILE A 176 -101.27 -38.23 -21.00
CA ILE A 176 -100.75 -39.57 -21.36
C ILE A 176 -99.24 -39.64 -21.08
N LYS A 177 -98.89 -40.69 -20.32
CA LYS A 177 -97.62 -41.41 -20.13
C LYS A 177 -96.38 -40.68 -19.63
#